data_AF-A0A357ZGB3-F1
#
_entry.id   AF-A0A357ZGB3-F1
#
_cell.length_a   1.000
_cell.length_b   1.000
_cell.length_c   1.000
_cell.angle_alpha   90.00
_cell.angle_beta   90.00
_cell.angle_gamma   90.00
#
_symmetry.space_group_name_H-M   'P 1'
#
loop_
_entity.id
_entity.type
_entity.pdbx_description
1 polymer ?
#
loop_
_entity_poly.entity_id
_entity_poly.type
_entity_poly.pdbx_seq_one_letter_code
_entity_poly.pdbx_strand_id
1 'polypeptide(L)'
;MTDWGGLILKTAIRCCTLFIAALLLLASCGYRNPNIYNGPDRTVYITDWKNRTSELGINTKLYQSLIRWFQNSKSLHVSAERQGADLILAGEIKSIYFPSRSYGSNNIAVQGRMILTVRYILKDLQSGAVLLEEQNHAFGEDYLISTDSAVTRDNENDAIERALKDLSQKIYQRCLIVIPKLEEMRQTAAESKQEQAKEPQAEALGR
;
A
#
# COMPACT_ATOMS: atom_id res chain seq x y z
N MET A 1 28.37 53.26 -39.88
CA MET A 1 26.97 53.18 -39.38
C MET A 1 26.85 51.92 -38.55
N THR A 2 26.42 52.11 -37.32
CA THR A 2 26.58 51.25 -36.14
C THR A 2 25.81 49.92 -36.23
N ASP A 3 26.52 48.79 -36.24
CA ASP A 3 26.00 47.42 -36.03
C ASP A 3 25.66 47.17 -34.53
N TRP A 4 25.00 48.13 -33.90
CA TRP A 4 24.64 48.07 -32.48
C TRP A 4 23.36 47.26 -32.26
N GLY A 5 22.49 47.15 -33.27
CA GLY A 5 21.24 46.39 -33.19
C GLY A 5 21.45 44.88 -33.06
N GLY A 6 22.46 44.32 -33.76
CA GLY A 6 22.77 42.90 -33.71
C GLY A 6 23.31 42.44 -32.35
N LEU A 7 24.07 43.29 -31.66
CA LEU A 7 24.65 42.98 -30.36
C LEU A 7 23.59 42.99 -29.24
N ILE A 8 22.66 43.94 -29.28
CA ILE A 8 21.55 44.04 -28.32
C ILE A 8 20.60 42.84 -28.50
N LEU A 9 20.30 42.47 -29.75
CA LEU A 9 19.43 41.31 -30.04
C LEU A 9 20.05 39.98 -29.57
N LYS A 10 21.35 39.78 -29.79
CA LYS A 10 22.07 38.58 -29.33
C LYS A 10 22.14 38.50 -27.80
N THR A 11 22.32 39.64 -27.13
CA THR A 11 22.36 39.70 -25.65
C THR A 11 20.99 39.46 -25.05
N ALA A 12 19.92 39.99 -25.65
CA ALA A 12 18.53 39.72 -25.24
C ALA A 12 18.15 38.25 -25.43
N ILE A 13 18.52 37.63 -26.56
CA ILE A 13 18.29 36.20 -26.80
C ILE A 13 19.01 35.35 -25.75
N ARG A 14 20.28 35.64 -25.44
CA ARG A 14 21.03 34.93 -24.39
C ARG A 14 20.38 35.04 -23.01
N CYS A 15 19.87 36.21 -22.64
CA CYS A 15 19.17 36.40 -21.36
C CYS A 15 17.85 35.63 -21.33
N CYS A 16 17.06 35.64 -22.41
CA CYS A 16 15.83 34.86 -22.50
C CYS A 16 16.10 33.35 -22.40
N THR A 17 17.14 32.84 -23.08
CA THR A 17 17.50 31.41 -23.00
C THR A 17 17.91 31.00 -21.59
N LEU A 18 18.70 31.84 -20.89
CA LEU A 18 19.08 31.59 -19.50
C LEU A 18 17.88 31.64 -18.54
N PHE A 19 16.94 32.55 -18.76
CA PHE A 19 15.73 32.65 -17.95
C PHE A 19 14.80 31.44 -18.14
N ILE A 20 14.65 30.97 -19.38
CA ILE A 20 13.89 29.75 -19.69
C ILE A 20 14.57 28.51 -19.09
N ALA A 21 15.90 28.42 -19.15
CA ALA A 21 16.66 27.33 -18.53
C ALA A 21 16.51 27.31 -17.00
N ALA A 22 16.48 28.49 -16.34
CA ALA A 22 16.24 28.60 -14.91
C ALA A 22 14.82 28.18 -14.52
N LEU A 23 13.82 28.53 -15.32
CA LEU A 23 12.42 28.08 -15.12
C LEU A 23 12.27 26.56 -15.27
N LEU A 24 13.00 25.93 -16.19
CA LEU A 24 13.00 24.47 -16.37
C LEU A 24 13.59 23.72 -15.16
N LEU A 25 14.59 24.29 -14.49
CA LEU A 25 15.18 23.69 -13.28
C LEU A 25 14.24 23.75 -12.07
N LEU A 26 13.37 24.77 -12.00
CA LEU A 26 12.36 24.90 -10.94
C LEU A 26 11.13 24.00 -11.16
N ALA A 27 10.95 23.46 -12.38
CA ALA A 27 9.81 22.60 -12.74
C ALA A 27 10.04 21.11 -12.43
N SER A 28 11.18 20.71 -11.86
CA SER A 28 11.39 19.34 -11.38
C SER A 28 10.66 19.14 -10.04
N CYS A 29 9.34 18.97 -10.10
CA CYS A 29 8.59 18.39 -9.00
C CYS A 29 9.07 16.95 -8.86
N GLY A 30 9.80 16.63 -7.79
CA GLY A 30 10.28 15.29 -7.48
C GLY A 30 9.14 14.28 -7.26
N TYR A 31 8.50 13.85 -8.35
CA TYR A 31 7.41 12.89 -8.32
C TYR A 31 7.97 11.52 -7.95
N ARG A 32 7.82 11.13 -6.69
CA ARG A 32 8.15 9.80 -6.21
C ARG A 32 6.88 8.95 -6.23
N ASN A 33 6.86 7.91 -7.07
CA ASN A 33 5.73 6.98 -7.10
C ASN A 33 5.68 6.19 -5.79
N PRO A 34 4.64 6.38 -4.93
CA PRO A 34 4.56 5.71 -3.64
C PRO A 34 4.28 4.20 -3.74
N ASN A 35 3.97 3.70 -4.94
CA ASN A 35 3.67 2.28 -5.19
C ASN A 35 4.90 1.46 -5.58
N ILE A 36 6.11 2.04 -5.55
CA ILE A 36 7.35 1.31 -5.77
C ILE A 36 8.01 1.12 -4.41
N TYR A 37 8.24 -0.14 -4.04
CA TYR A 37 9.00 -0.47 -2.85
C TYR A 37 10.46 -0.02 -3.03
N ASN A 38 10.97 0.74 -2.08
CA ASN A 38 12.34 1.24 -2.05
C ASN A 38 13.09 0.88 -0.76
N GLY A 39 12.53 -0.02 0.05
CA GLY A 39 13.16 -0.53 1.28
C GLY A 39 14.09 -1.71 1.02
N PRO A 40 14.71 -2.26 2.07
CA PRO A 40 15.55 -3.46 1.97
C PRO A 40 14.73 -4.71 1.67
N ASP A 41 15.38 -5.77 1.19
CA ASP A 41 14.71 -7.05 0.97
C ASP A 41 14.14 -7.60 2.29
N ARG A 42 12.87 -8.02 2.28
CA ARG A 42 12.15 -8.54 3.45
C ARG A 42 11.28 -9.72 3.06
N THR A 43 11.15 -10.65 3.99
CA THR A 43 10.31 -11.83 3.86
C THR A 43 9.06 -11.70 4.75
N VAL A 44 7.89 -11.84 4.15
CA VAL A 44 6.58 -11.73 4.80
C VAL A 44 5.94 -13.11 4.90
N TYR A 45 5.68 -13.56 6.12
CA TYR A 45 4.83 -14.71 6.37
C TYR A 45 3.37 -14.26 6.44
N ILE A 46 2.53 -14.78 5.54
CA ILE A 46 1.08 -14.50 5.54
C ILE A 46 0.39 -15.68 6.23
N THR A 47 -0.35 -15.42 7.30
CA THR A 47 -1.06 -16.49 8.01
C THR A 47 -2.27 -16.98 7.21
N ASP A 48 -2.81 -18.13 7.57
CA ASP A 48 -4.19 -18.45 7.20
C ASP A 48 -5.14 -17.52 7.95
N TRP A 49 -5.97 -16.77 7.22
CA TRP A 49 -6.89 -15.81 7.80
C TRP A 49 -8.14 -16.53 8.28
N LYS A 50 -8.56 -16.28 9.52
CA LYS A 50 -9.78 -16.89 10.06
C LYS A 50 -11.00 -16.42 9.26
N ASN A 51 -11.82 -17.36 8.80
CA ASN A 51 -13.10 -17.08 8.17
C ASN A 51 -14.23 -17.13 9.22
N ARG A 52 -14.88 -15.99 9.50
CA ARG A 52 -16.06 -15.91 10.39
C ARG A 52 -17.37 -15.78 9.62
N THR A 53 -17.34 -15.97 8.31
CA THR A 53 -18.50 -15.84 7.42
C THR A 53 -19.04 -17.23 7.06
N SER A 54 -20.19 -17.25 6.40
CA SER A 54 -20.75 -18.45 5.79
C SER A 54 -20.19 -18.75 4.39
N GLU A 55 -19.33 -17.88 3.83
CA GLU A 55 -18.78 -18.06 2.49
C GLU A 55 -17.59 -19.04 2.53
N LEU A 56 -17.76 -20.18 1.88
CA LEU A 56 -16.77 -21.26 1.88
C LEU A 56 -15.53 -20.88 1.04
N GLY A 57 -14.34 -21.21 1.56
CA GLY A 57 -13.07 -21.03 0.85
C GLY A 57 -12.64 -19.57 0.63
N ILE A 58 -13.35 -18.60 1.21
CA ILE A 58 -13.02 -17.18 1.03
C ILE A 58 -11.64 -16.81 1.59
N ASN A 59 -11.21 -17.42 2.69
CA ASN A 59 -9.85 -17.26 3.23
C ASN A 59 -8.79 -17.76 2.24
N THR A 60 -9.03 -18.88 1.58
CA THR A 60 -8.14 -19.40 0.53
C THR A 60 -8.08 -18.44 -0.66
N LYS A 61 -9.25 -17.94 -1.13
CA LYS A 61 -9.29 -16.95 -2.21
C LYS A 61 -8.53 -15.67 -1.84
N LEU A 62 -8.68 -15.20 -0.61
CA LEU A 62 -7.96 -14.04 -0.10
C LEU A 62 -6.45 -14.29 -0.04
N TYR A 63 -6.03 -15.43 0.49
CA TYR A 63 -4.62 -15.82 0.56
C TYR A 63 -3.97 -15.83 -0.83
N GLN A 64 -4.63 -16.43 -1.83
CA GLN A 64 -4.15 -16.42 -3.21
C GLN A 64 -4.11 -15.01 -3.82
N SER A 65 -5.09 -14.17 -3.50
CA SER A 65 -5.10 -12.76 -3.91
C SER A 65 -3.92 -11.98 -3.32
N LEU A 66 -3.64 -12.16 -2.02
CA LEU A 66 -2.50 -11.54 -1.35
C LEU A 66 -1.17 -11.99 -1.97
N ILE A 67 -0.96 -13.29 -2.17
CA ILE A 67 0.27 -13.80 -2.83
C ILE A 67 0.47 -13.13 -4.19
N ARG A 68 -0.57 -13.09 -5.02
CA ARG A 68 -0.49 -12.46 -6.36
C ARG A 68 -0.08 -10.99 -6.29
N TRP A 69 -0.53 -10.25 -5.28
CA TRP A 69 -0.13 -8.85 -5.10
C TRP A 69 1.31 -8.71 -4.64
N PHE A 70 1.76 -9.53 -3.69
CA PHE A 70 3.13 -9.49 -3.21
C PHE A 70 4.16 -9.94 -4.26
N GLN A 71 3.76 -10.81 -5.20
CA GLN A 71 4.58 -11.18 -6.37
C GLN A 71 4.96 -9.99 -7.27
N ASN A 72 4.26 -8.85 -7.17
CA ASN A 72 4.63 -7.64 -7.91
C ASN A 72 5.86 -6.93 -7.35
N SER A 73 6.31 -7.28 -6.13
CA SER A 73 7.52 -6.72 -5.54
C SER A 73 8.73 -7.58 -5.87
N LYS A 74 9.87 -6.92 -6.17
CA LYS A 74 11.16 -7.60 -6.32
C LYS A 74 11.86 -7.89 -4.99
N SER A 75 11.45 -7.20 -3.92
CA SER A 75 12.16 -7.16 -2.64
C SER A 75 11.29 -7.57 -1.45
N LEU A 76 9.97 -7.71 -1.64
CA LEU A 76 9.08 -8.29 -0.63
C LEU A 76 8.72 -9.70 -1.07
N HIS A 77 9.33 -10.69 -0.41
CA HIS A 77 9.11 -12.10 -0.69
C HIS A 77 8.08 -12.68 0.27
N VAL A 78 7.24 -13.62 -0.20
CA VAL A 78 6.32 -14.34 0.68
C VAL A 78 6.96 -15.66 1.10
N SER A 79 7.00 -15.92 2.41
CA SER A 79 7.40 -17.23 2.95
C SER A 79 6.19 -18.10 3.23
N ALA A 80 6.32 -19.40 2.94
CA ALA A 80 5.34 -20.41 3.34
C ALA A 80 5.39 -20.73 4.83
N GLU A 81 6.54 -20.52 5.47
CA GLU A 81 6.78 -20.83 6.88
C GLU A 81 7.02 -19.54 7.68
N ARG A 82 6.62 -19.58 8.95
CA ARG A 82 6.90 -18.46 9.87
C ARG A 82 8.38 -18.36 10.19
N GLN A 83 9.07 -19.50 10.24
CA GLN A 83 10.49 -19.60 10.50
C GLN A 83 11.27 -18.89 9.39
N GLY A 84 12.15 -17.97 9.77
CA GLY A 84 12.96 -17.19 8.83
C GLY A 84 12.24 -16.01 8.17
N ALA A 85 10.96 -15.74 8.48
CA ALA A 85 10.29 -14.53 8.02
C ALA A 85 10.68 -13.32 8.88
N ASP A 86 10.83 -12.16 8.24
CA ASP A 86 11.05 -10.88 8.92
C ASP A 86 9.74 -10.30 9.48
N LEU A 87 8.66 -10.47 8.72
CA LEU A 87 7.36 -9.87 8.99
C LEU A 87 6.26 -10.92 9.04
N ILE A 88 5.21 -10.66 9.80
CA ILE A 88 3.98 -11.45 9.81
C ILE A 88 2.78 -10.58 9.45
N LEU A 89 2.04 -10.99 8.42
CA LEU A 89 0.74 -10.43 8.06
C LEU A 89 -0.35 -11.41 8.52
N ALA A 90 -1.02 -11.05 9.61
CA ALA A 90 -2.08 -11.85 10.18
C ALA A 90 -3.43 -11.13 10.09
N GLY A 91 -4.51 -11.87 9.91
CA GLY A 91 -5.84 -11.26 9.81
C GLY A 91 -7.01 -12.23 9.96
N GLU A 92 -8.19 -11.65 9.86
CA GLU A 92 -9.47 -12.32 10.03
C GLU A 92 -10.54 -11.63 9.17
N ILE A 93 -11.30 -12.45 8.45
CA ILE A 93 -12.50 -12.03 7.73
C ILE A 93 -13.65 -12.07 8.74
N LYS A 94 -14.11 -10.89 9.15
CA LYS A 94 -15.09 -10.74 10.25
C LYS A 94 -16.52 -10.98 9.79
N SER A 95 -16.90 -10.44 8.64
CA SER A 95 -18.26 -10.57 8.12
C SER A 95 -18.32 -10.28 6.63
N ILE A 96 -19.32 -10.86 5.97
CA ILE A 96 -19.84 -10.40 4.69
C ILE A 96 -21.32 -10.11 4.90
N TYR A 97 -21.76 -8.96 4.41
CA TYR A 97 -23.14 -8.53 4.52
C TYR A 97 -23.67 -8.04 3.18
N PHE A 98 -24.87 -8.46 2.83
CA PHE A 98 -25.61 -8.02 1.65
C PHE A 98 -26.84 -7.22 2.15
N PRO A 99 -26.81 -5.87 2.12
CA PRO A 99 -27.92 -5.06 2.56
C PRO A 99 -29.17 -5.32 1.70
N SER A 100 -30.34 -5.39 2.33
CA SER A 100 -31.59 -5.66 1.63
C SER A 100 -32.03 -4.46 0.77
N ARG A 101 -32.13 -4.70 -0.54
CA ARG A 101 -32.98 -4.11 -1.59
C ARG A 101 -33.44 -2.65 -1.40
N SER A 102 -32.95 -1.73 -2.24
CA SER A 102 -33.77 -0.60 -2.69
C SER A 102 -34.50 -1.03 -3.97
N TYR A 103 -35.84 -1.04 -3.93
CA TYR A 103 -36.66 -1.30 -5.13
C TYR A 103 -36.54 -0.10 -6.07
N GLY A 104 -35.90 -0.29 -7.22
CA GLY A 104 -36.08 0.62 -8.35
C GLY A 104 -37.45 0.34 -8.96
N SER A 105 -38.41 1.27 -8.82
CA SER A 105 -39.61 1.24 -9.63
C SER A 105 -39.21 1.46 -11.09
N ASN A 106 -39.60 0.54 -11.96
CA ASN A 106 -39.48 0.57 -13.44
C ASN A 106 -38.16 -0.01 -13.98
N ASN A 107 -38.28 -1.12 -14.73
CA ASN A 107 -37.42 -1.70 -15.79
C ASN A 107 -35.91 -1.37 -15.85
N ILE A 108 -35.26 -1.04 -14.73
CA ILE A 108 -33.84 -0.73 -14.59
C ILE A 108 -33.22 -1.87 -13.76
N ALA A 109 -32.03 -2.32 -14.15
CA ALA A 109 -31.26 -3.32 -13.39
C ALA A 109 -31.14 -2.89 -11.92
N VAL A 110 -31.64 -3.74 -11.02
CA VAL A 110 -31.57 -3.46 -9.58
C VAL A 110 -30.13 -3.69 -9.14
N GLN A 111 -29.53 -2.73 -8.45
CA GLN A 111 -28.17 -2.88 -7.91
C GLN A 111 -28.24 -3.34 -6.46
N GLY A 112 -27.51 -4.41 -6.16
CA GLY A 112 -27.19 -4.84 -4.81
C GLY A 112 -25.82 -4.30 -4.38
N ARG A 113 -25.55 -4.34 -3.08
CA ARG A 113 -24.24 -4.01 -2.51
C ARG A 113 -23.79 -5.14 -1.61
N MET A 114 -22.51 -5.43 -1.60
CA MET A 114 -21.86 -6.38 -0.69
C MET A 114 -20.86 -5.60 0.16
N ILE A 115 -20.83 -5.88 1.47
CA ILE A 115 -19.88 -5.28 2.41
C ILE A 115 -19.05 -6.38 3.07
N LEU A 116 -17.77 -6.40 2.75
CA LEU A 116 -16.75 -7.27 3.35
C LEU A 116 -16.06 -6.52 4.50
N THR A 117 -16.09 -7.06 5.70
CA THR A 117 -15.39 -6.49 6.86
C THR A 117 -14.24 -7.38 7.30
N VAL A 118 -13.06 -6.80 7.49
CA VAL A 118 -11.85 -7.50 7.91
C VAL A 118 -11.14 -6.77 9.05
N ARG A 119 -10.28 -7.51 9.75
CA ARG A 119 -9.21 -6.94 10.57
C ARG A 119 -7.88 -7.59 10.24
N TYR A 120 -6.80 -6.84 10.31
CA TYR A 120 -5.47 -7.37 10.05
C TYR A 120 -4.37 -6.54 10.71
N ILE A 121 -3.21 -7.16 10.82
CA ILE A 121 -2.03 -6.59 11.42
C ILE A 121 -0.78 -7.04 10.67
N LEU A 122 0.14 -6.11 10.46
CA LEU A 122 1.50 -6.37 10.03
C LEU A 122 2.42 -6.13 11.24
N LYS A 123 3.19 -7.14 11.62
CA LYS A 123 4.18 -7.02 12.69
C LYS A 123 5.56 -7.37 12.19
N ASP A 124 6.55 -6.71 12.76
CA ASP A 124 7.94 -7.12 12.68
C ASP A 124 8.20 -8.25 13.69
N LEU A 125 8.71 -9.38 13.22
CA LEU A 125 8.93 -10.58 14.04
C LEU A 125 10.17 -10.45 14.94
N GLN A 126 11.14 -9.60 14.58
CA GLN A 126 12.36 -9.40 15.35
C GLN A 126 12.11 -8.59 16.62
N SER A 127 11.41 -7.46 16.52
CA SER A 127 11.15 -6.53 17.62
C SER A 127 9.75 -6.69 18.23
N GLY A 128 8.82 -7.35 17.53
CA GLY A 128 7.42 -7.42 17.91
C GLY A 128 6.62 -6.14 17.60
N ALA A 129 7.25 -5.13 16.99
CA ALA A 129 6.61 -3.86 16.67
C ALA A 129 5.44 -4.05 15.69
N VAL A 130 4.34 -3.35 15.97
CA VAL A 130 3.17 -3.28 15.09
C VAL A 130 3.42 -2.19 14.05
N LEU A 131 3.56 -2.57 12.78
CA LEU A 131 3.84 -1.65 11.69
C LEU A 131 2.56 -1.09 11.08
N LEU A 132 1.52 -1.92 11.06
CA LEU A 132 0.23 -1.57 10.52
C LEU A 132 -0.83 -2.39 11.25
N GLU A 133 -1.91 -1.74 11.69
CA GLU A 133 -3.05 -2.40 12.30
C GLU A 133 -4.34 -1.79 11.77
N GLU A 134 -5.31 -2.65 11.52
CA GLU A 134 -6.63 -2.29 11.04
C GLU A 134 -7.65 -3.17 11.74
N GLN A 135 -8.49 -2.57 12.59
CA GLN A 135 -9.42 -3.32 13.46
C GLN A 135 -10.79 -3.55 12.80
N ASN A 136 -11.17 -2.70 11.84
CA ASN A 136 -12.50 -2.76 11.25
C ASN A 136 -12.55 -2.11 9.86
N HIS A 137 -11.87 -2.71 8.89
CA HIS A 137 -11.94 -2.24 7.51
C HIS A 137 -13.16 -2.79 6.80
N ALA A 138 -13.97 -1.93 6.19
CA ALA A 138 -15.08 -2.32 5.34
C ALA A 138 -14.77 -2.02 3.86
N PHE A 139 -14.96 -3.02 3.00
CA PHE A 139 -14.92 -2.89 1.53
C PHE A 139 -16.33 -3.09 0.99
N GLY A 140 -16.78 -2.20 0.13
CA GLY A 140 -18.09 -2.27 -0.50
C GLY A 140 -17.96 -2.49 -1.99
N GLU A 141 -18.63 -3.50 -2.52
CA GLU A 141 -18.73 -3.76 -3.97
C GLU A 141 -20.19 -3.80 -4.37
N ASP A 142 -20.51 -3.15 -5.49
CA ASP A 142 -21.85 -3.22 -6.05
C ASP A 142 -21.94 -4.40 -7.04
N TYR A 143 -23.14 -4.96 -7.16
CA TYR A 143 -23.44 -6.07 -8.06
C TYR A 143 -24.83 -5.93 -8.67
N LEU A 144 -25.05 -6.58 -9.82
CA LEU A 144 -26.33 -6.55 -10.48
C LEU A 144 -27.24 -7.66 -9.94
N ILE A 145 -28.48 -7.31 -9.64
CA ILE A 145 -29.54 -8.24 -9.28
C ILE A 145 -30.34 -8.54 -10.55
N SER A 146 -30.46 -9.83 -10.85
CA SER A 146 -31.22 -10.36 -11.98
C SER A 146 -32.57 -10.92 -11.52
N THR A 147 -33.51 -11.08 -12.44
CA THR A 147 -34.74 -11.86 -12.20
C THR A 147 -34.43 -13.35 -12.02
N ASP A 148 -33.30 -13.81 -12.55
CA ASP A 148 -32.77 -15.15 -12.30
C ASP A 148 -31.90 -15.16 -11.03
N SER A 149 -32.27 -16.00 -10.06
CA SER A 149 -31.54 -16.14 -8.80
C SER A 149 -30.14 -16.73 -8.97
N ALA A 150 -29.93 -17.61 -9.97
CA ALA A 150 -28.61 -18.17 -10.24
C ALA A 150 -27.65 -17.08 -10.74
N VAL A 151 -28.10 -16.27 -11.69
CA VAL A 151 -27.33 -15.12 -12.20
C VAL A 151 -27.02 -14.12 -11.09
N THR A 152 -27.96 -13.87 -10.18
CA THR A 152 -27.71 -12.99 -9.03
C THR A 152 -26.64 -13.56 -8.11
N ARG A 153 -26.66 -14.88 -7.86
CA ARG A 153 -25.64 -15.55 -7.03
C ARG A 153 -24.25 -15.50 -7.67
N ASP A 154 -24.17 -15.64 -8.99
CA ASP A 154 -22.90 -15.50 -9.72
C ASP A 154 -22.38 -14.06 -9.62
N ASN A 155 -23.24 -13.06 -9.77
CA ASN A 155 -22.87 -11.65 -9.61
C ASN A 155 -22.40 -11.32 -8.17
N GLU A 156 -22.98 -11.94 -7.15
CA GLU A 156 -22.52 -11.84 -5.75
C GLU A 156 -21.12 -12.43 -5.58
N ASN A 157 -20.87 -13.60 -6.16
CA ASN A 157 -19.56 -14.25 -6.13
C ASN A 157 -18.50 -13.37 -6.82
N ASP A 158 -18.81 -12.79 -7.97
CA ASP A 158 -17.93 -11.87 -8.69
C ASP A 158 -17.61 -10.61 -7.86
N ALA A 159 -18.60 -10.08 -7.14
CA ALA A 159 -18.39 -8.95 -6.24
C ALA A 159 -17.48 -9.31 -5.07
N ILE A 160 -17.61 -10.52 -4.51
CA ILE A 160 -16.66 -11.02 -3.50
C ILE A 160 -15.24 -11.05 -4.08
N GLU A 161 -15.06 -11.60 -5.28
CA GLU A 161 -13.73 -11.70 -5.89
C GLU A 161 -13.09 -10.34 -6.16
N ARG A 162 -13.88 -9.35 -6.63
CA ARG A 162 -13.43 -7.96 -6.75
C ARG A 162 -13.02 -7.37 -5.40
N ALA A 163 -13.85 -7.52 -4.36
CA ALA A 163 -13.53 -7.02 -3.02
C ALA A 163 -12.23 -7.62 -2.47
N LEU A 164 -12.00 -8.93 -2.67
CA LEU A 164 -10.78 -9.59 -2.21
C LEU A 164 -9.53 -9.11 -2.98
N LYS A 165 -9.68 -8.81 -4.28
CA LYS A 165 -8.62 -8.25 -5.09
C LYS A 165 -8.24 -6.85 -4.62
N ASP A 166 -9.23 -5.99 -4.40
CA ASP A 166 -9.04 -4.60 -3.97
C ASP A 166 -8.50 -4.52 -2.54
N LEU A 167 -9.01 -5.36 -1.63
CA LEU A 167 -8.48 -5.53 -0.29
C LEU A 167 -6.98 -5.89 -0.32
N SER A 168 -6.63 -6.89 -1.14
CA SER A 168 -5.24 -7.37 -1.23
C SER A 168 -4.31 -6.32 -1.83
N GLN A 169 -4.77 -5.58 -2.84
CA GLN A 169 -4.06 -4.44 -3.41
C GLN A 169 -3.76 -3.39 -2.35
N LYS A 170 -4.79 -3.00 -1.59
CA LYS A 170 -4.68 -1.94 -0.59
C LYS A 170 -3.75 -2.35 0.54
N ILE A 171 -3.83 -3.60 1.00
CA ILE A 171 -2.88 -4.14 1.99
C ILE A 171 -1.45 -4.07 1.46
N TYR A 172 -1.22 -4.58 0.25
CA TYR A 172 0.10 -4.55 -0.38
C TYR A 172 0.66 -3.13 -0.48
N GLN A 173 -0.12 -2.18 -0.99
CA GLN A 173 0.29 -0.78 -1.09
C GLN A 173 0.63 -0.16 0.27
N ARG A 174 -0.15 -0.46 1.31
CA ARG A 174 0.16 0.01 2.67
C ARG A 174 1.46 -0.60 3.19
N CYS A 175 1.72 -1.88 2.94
CA CYS A 175 2.98 -2.53 3.28
C CYS A 175 4.18 -1.84 2.62
N LEU A 176 4.05 -1.44 1.35
CA LEU A 176 5.13 -0.73 0.64
C LEU A 176 5.52 0.60 1.30
N ILE A 177 4.58 1.25 1.98
CA ILE A 177 4.78 2.55 2.63
C ILE A 177 5.35 2.37 4.05
N VAL A 178 4.81 1.43 4.83
CA VAL A 178 5.16 1.31 6.26
C VAL A 178 6.47 0.58 6.51
N ILE A 179 6.84 -0.39 5.66
CA ILE A 179 8.05 -1.21 5.86
C ILE A 179 9.34 -0.36 5.74
N PRO A 180 9.55 0.48 4.72
CA PRO A 180 10.76 1.31 4.63
C PRO A 180 10.90 2.28 5.80
N LYS A 181 9.78 2.84 6.27
CA LYS A 181 9.76 3.78 7.41
C LYS A 181 10.27 3.16 8.71
N LEU A 182 10.01 1.86 8.93
CA LEU A 182 10.56 1.13 10.08
C LEU A 182 12.09 1.12 10.06
N GLU A 183 12.67 0.93 8.87
CA GLU A 183 14.12 0.82 8.70
C GLU A 183 14.81 2.16 8.91
N GLU A 184 14.24 3.25 8.39
CA GLU A 184 14.69 4.61 8.68
C GLU A 184 14.70 4.86 10.20
N MET A 185 13.61 4.50 10.89
CA MET A 185 13.52 4.64 12.35
C MET A 185 14.57 3.81 13.10
N ARG A 186 14.88 2.60 12.63
CA ARG A 186 15.92 1.74 13.21
C ARG A 186 17.31 2.33 13.03
N GLN A 187 17.61 2.88 11.86
CA GLN A 187 18.89 3.52 11.55
C GLN A 187 19.12 4.73 12.45
N THR A 188 18.15 5.64 12.54
CA THR A 188 18.25 6.82 13.42
C THR A 188 18.37 6.43 14.90
N ALA A 189 17.66 5.38 15.34
CA ALA A 189 17.78 4.87 16.70
C ALA A 189 19.13 4.21 16.98
N ALA A 190 19.78 3.62 15.98
CA ALA A 190 21.13 3.05 16.12
C ALA A 190 22.20 4.15 16.17
N GLU A 191 22.10 5.18 15.32
CA GLU A 191 23.02 6.32 15.27
C GLU A 191 23.01 7.10 16.59
N SER A 192 21.81 7.44 17.11
CA SER A 192 21.67 8.13 18.40
C SER A 192 22.26 7.34 19.58
N LYS A 193 22.10 6.01 19.61
CA LYS A 193 22.74 5.15 20.62
C LYS A 193 24.25 5.14 20.51
N GLN A 194 24.80 5.17 19.29
CA GLN A 194 26.25 5.22 19.09
C GLN A 194 26.84 6.58 19.49
N GLU A 195 26.12 7.68 19.28
CA GLU A 195 26.55 9.02 19.68
C GLU A 195 26.54 9.18 21.20
N GLN A 196 25.47 8.74 21.87
CA GLN A 196 25.37 8.71 23.33
C GLN A 196 26.42 7.80 23.99
N ALA A 197 26.87 6.74 23.29
CA ALA A 197 27.93 5.87 23.81
C ALA A 197 29.34 6.48 23.73
N LYS A 198 29.55 7.52 22.89
CA LYS A 198 30.84 8.21 22.75
C LYS A 198 31.02 9.34 23.78
N GLU A 199 29.93 9.94 24.25
CA GLU A 199 29.92 11.07 25.18
C GLU A 199 30.57 10.78 26.57
N PRO A 200 30.39 9.60 27.21
CA PRO A 200 31.05 9.26 28.47
C PRO A 200 32.57 9.11 28.36
N GLN A 201 33.10 8.84 27.16
CA GLN A 201 34.53 8.64 26.93
C GLN A 201 35.28 9.96 26.73
N ALA A 202 34.60 11.01 26.25
CA ALA A 202 35.18 12.35 26.14
C ALA A 202 35.35 13.02 27.51
N GLU A 203 34.45 12.75 28.47
CA GLU A 203 34.52 13.31 29.83
C GLU A 203 35.59 12.62 30.71
N ALA A 204 35.93 11.35 30.41
CA ALA A 204 36.97 10.58 31.11
C ALA A 204 38.41 10.89 30.62
N LEU A 205 38.58 11.44 29.42
CA LEU A 205 39.89 11.84 28.87
C LEU A 205 40.20 13.34 29.06
N GLY A 206 39.24 14.11 29.58
CA GLY A 206 39.36 15.54 29.89
C GLY A 206 39.63 15.86 31.38
N ARG A 207 39.98 14.86 32.20
CA ARG A 207 40.43 15.03 33.59
C ARG A 207 41.83 14.48 33.79
#